data_AF-A0A3N0ZSU9-F1
#
_entry.id   AF-A0A3N0ZSU9-F1
#
_cell.length_a   1.000
_cell.length_b   1.000
_cell.length_c   1.000
_cell.angle_alpha   90.00
_cell.angle_beta   90.00
_cell.angle_gamma   90.00
#
_symmetry.space_group_name_H-M   'P 1'
#
loop_
_entity.id
_entity.type
_entity.pdbx_description
1 polymer ?
#
loop_
_entity_poly.entity_id
_entity_poly.type
_entity_poly.pdbx_seq_one_letter_code
_entity_poly.pdbx_strand_id
1 'polypeptide(L)'
;MNGKIKAISISKKKGIPKSNVDSALLIENWGIQGDVHAGNWHRQVSLLALESINKLKDKGLDNLNPGIFAENITTEFISLPDIPVGKNLKIGEDCIVEITQIGKECHTRCAIFKTAGDCVMPREGIFAKVIKGGMIKVNDLIIIL
;
A
#
# COMPACT_ATOMS: atom_id res chain seq x y z
N MET A 1 -4.36 17.51 -2.92
CA MET A 1 -2.98 17.31 -2.41
C MET A 1 -2.40 16.12 -3.15
N ASN A 2 -1.15 16.23 -3.60
CA ASN A 2 -0.48 15.18 -4.39
C ASN A 2 0.56 14.50 -3.51
N GLY A 3 0.71 13.19 -3.67
CA GLY A 3 1.77 12.41 -3.05
C GLY A 3 2.76 11.87 -4.07
N LYS A 4 3.62 10.97 -3.62
CA LYS A 4 4.48 10.17 -4.50
C LYS A 4 4.70 8.76 -3.94
N ILE A 5 5.16 7.85 -4.79
CA ILE A 5 5.62 6.53 -4.39
C ILE A 5 6.99 6.67 -3.70
N LYS A 6 7.09 6.22 -2.46
CA LYS A 6 8.36 6.06 -1.75
C LYS A 6 8.96 4.68 -1.99
N ALA A 7 8.14 3.64 -1.98
CA ALA A 7 8.60 2.28 -2.20
C ALA A 7 7.49 1.42 -2.79
N ILE A 8 7.91 0.41 -3.55
CA ILE A 8 7.04 -0.63 -4.08
C ILE A 8 7.51 -1.96 -3.50
N SER A 9 6.58 -2.71 -2.92
CA SER A 9 6.82 -3.90 -2.13
C SER A 9 5.98 -5.06 -2.67
N ILE A 10 6.65 -6.17 -3.02
CA ILE A 10 5.99 -7.39 -3.52
C ILE A 10 6.41 -8.62 -2.72
N SER A 11 5.52 -9.59 -2.57
CA SER A 11 5.84 -10.91 -2.00
C SER A 11 5.39 -12.01 -2.92
N LYS A 12 6.27 -13.00 -3.16
CA LYS A 12 6.02 -14.11 -4.07
C LYS A 12 5.19 -15.24 -3.45
N LYS A 13 5.12 -15.33 -2.11
CA LYS A 13 4.39 -16.39 -1.39
C LYS A 13 3.80 -15.87 -0.09
N LYS A 14 2.63 -16.40 0.30
CA LYS A 14 1.98 -16.03 1.57
C LYS A 14 2.92 -16.35 2.74
N GLY A 15 2.98 -15.45 3.72
CA GLY A 15 3.83 -15.60 4.90
C GLY A 15 5.29 -15.22 4.69
N ILE A 16 5.73 -14.89 3.47
CA ILE A 16 7.06 -14.36 3.21
C ILE A 16 7.02 -12.83 3.25
N PRO A 17 7.97 -12.16 3.94
CA PRO A 17 8.10 -10.70 3.93
C PRO A 17 8.16 -10.14 2.50
N LYS A 18 7.59 -8.96 2.30
CA LYS A 18 7.71 -8.27 1.01
C LYS A 18 9.14 -7.79 0.80
N SER A 19 9.55 -7.72 -0.46
CA SER A 19 10.83 -7.16 -0.90
C SER A 19 10.57 -5.92 -1.74
N ASN A 20 11.42 -4.90 -1.57
CA ASN A 20 11.33 -3.68 -2.35
C ASN A 20 11.81 -3.90 -3.78
N VAL A 21 11.13 -3.27 -4.73
CA VAL A 21 11.47 -3.23 -6.15
C VAL A 21 11.41 -1.80 -6.66
N ASP A 22 12.20 -1.47 -7.68
CA ASP A 22 12.27 -0.12 -8.25
C ASP A 22 11.04 0.23 -9.11
N SER A 23 10.39 -0.80 -9.65
CA SER A 23 9.20 -0.69 -10.48
C SER A 23 8.32 -1.94 -10.38
N ALA A 24 7.04 -1.78 -10.71
CA ALA A 24 6.12 -2.90 -10.83
C ALA A 24 5.02 -2.65 -11.86
N LEU A 25 4.52 -3.72 -12.46
CA LEU A 25 3.39 -3.67 -13.38
C LEU A 25 2.07 -3.84 -12.62
N LEU A 26 1.20 -2.84 -12.69
CA LEU A 26 -0.20 -2.96 -12.30
C LEU A 26 -0.98 -3.62 -13.43
N ILE A 27 -1.68 -4.70 -13.12
CA ILE A 27 -2.57 -5.41 -14.03
C ILE A 27 -4.00 -5.03 -13.69
N GLU A 28 -4.72 -4.54 -14.70
CA GLU A 28 -6.13 -4.16 -14.58
C GLU A 28 -6.97 -5.30 -13.98
N ASN A 29 -7.84 -4.96 -13.04
CA ASN A 29 -8.71 -5.90 -12.34
C ASN A 29 -7.99 -7.07 -11.64
N TRP A 30 -6.69 -6.92 -11.35
CA TRP A 30 -5.89 -7.98 -10.75
C TRP A 30 -4.96 -7.49 -9.62
N GLY A 31 -4.22 -6.40 -9.81
CA GLY A 31 -3.24 -5.91 -8.82
C GLY A 31 -1.81 -5.93 -9.36
N ILE A 32 -0.82 -6.10 -8.48
CA ILE A 32 0.59 -6.07 -8.87
C ILE A 32 1.03 -7.42 -9.45
N GLN A 33 1.64 -7.41 -10.65
CA GLN A 33 2.23 -8.60 -11.24
C GLN A 33 3.25 -9.25 -10.30
N GLY A 34 3.06 -10.55 -10.05
CA GLY A 34 3.98 -11.33 -9.21
C GLY A 34 3.79 -11.18 -7.70
N ASP A 35 2.86 -10.35 -7.23
CA ASP A 35 2.47 -10.32 -5.81
C ASP A 35 1.43 -11.40 -5.50
N VAL A 36 1.65 -12.13 -4.41
CA VAL A 36 0.77 -13.23 -3.96
C VAL A 36 -0.61 -12.76 -3.48
N HIS A 37 -0.80 -11.46 -3.22
CA HIS A 37 -2.09 -10.90 -2.81
C HIS A 37 -2.87 -10.32 -3.99
N ALA A 38 -2.29 -10.28 -5.20
CA ALA A 38 -3.02 -9.93 -6.40
C ALA A 38 -4.06 -11.02 -6.73
N GLY A 39 -5.17 -10.61 -7.36
CA GLY A 39 -6.26 -11.47 -7.76
C GLY A 39 -7.53 -10.71 -8.09
N ASN A 40 -8.56 -11.44 -8.52
CA ASN A 40 -9.87 -10.85 -8.80
C ASN A 40 -10.69 -10.64 -7.51
N TRP A 41 -10.36 -9.60 -6.76
CA TRP A 41 -11.06 -9.20 -5.52
C TRP A 41 -10.91 -7.69 -5.29
N HIS A 42 -11.41 -7.16 -4.17
CA HIS A 42 -11.42 -5.71 -3.91
C HIS A 42 -10.15 -5.13 -3.32
N ARG A 43 -9.22 -5.94 -2.82
CA ARG A 43 -7.97 -5.46 -2.18
C ARG A 43 -6.75 -5.82 -3.02
N GLN A 44 -6.77 -5.43 -4.30
CA GLN A 44 -5.77 -5.81 -5.29
C GLN A 44 -4.40 -5.17 -5.02
N VAL A 45 -4.43 -3.93 -4.51
CA VAL A 45 -3.25 -3.16 -4.12
C VAL A 45 -3.50 -2.56 -2.74
N SER A 46 -2.49 -2.59 -1.89
CA SER A 46 -2.51 -1.94 -0.57
C SER A 46 -1.55 -0.77 -0.52
N LEU A 47 -1.97 0.33 0.11
CA LEU A 47 -1.19 1.54 0.24
C LEU A 47 -1.11 1.97 1.70
N LEU A 48 0.04 2.52 2.10
CA LEU A 48 0.28 3.08 3.44
C LEU A 48 1.22 4.28 3.32
N ALA A 49 0.91 5.36 4.04
CA ALA A 49 1.75 6.56 4.02
C ALA A 49 2.98 6.38 4.92
N LEU A 50 4.13 6.90 4.50
CA LEU A 50 5.34 6.91 5.31
C LEU A 50 5.14 7.70 6.61
N GLU A 51 4.33 8.75 6.55
CA GLU A 51 3.89 9.53 7.70
C GLU A 51 3.19 8.63 8.74
N SER A 52 2.37 7.67 8.30
CA SER A 52 1.72 6.68 9.18
C SER A 52 2.74 5.72 9.80
N ILE A 53 3.76 5.32 9.04
CA ILE A 53 4.85 4.47 9.54
C ILE A 53 5.69 5.23 10.58
N ASN A 54 6.00 6.51 10.33
CA ASN A 54 6.83 7.32 11.22
C ASN A 54 6.14 7.59 12.57
N LYS A 55 4.81 7.76 12.61
CA LYS A 55 4.05 7.84 13.88
C LYS A 55 4.28 6.64 14.80
N LEU A 56 4.58 5.46 14.24
CA LEU A 56 4.91 4.28 15.03
C LEU A 56 6.38 4.27 15.47
N LYS A 57 7.29 4.80 14.65
CA LYS A 57 8.70 5.00 15.06
C LYS A 57 8.80 5.91 16.26
N ASP A 58 8.04 7.00 16.27
CA ASP A 58 8.00 7.96 17.38
C ASP A 58 7.46 7.35 18.69
N LYS A 59 6.77 6.19 18.61
CA LYS A 59 6.30 5.42 19.76
C LYS A 59 7.31 4.35 20.24
N GLY A 60 8.54 4.38 19.72
CA GLY A 60 9.62 3.48 20.13
C GLY A 60 9.73 2.20 19.31
N LEU A 61 9.13 2.14 18.11
CA LEU A 61 9.31 1.03 17.18
C LEU A 61 10.41 1.34 16.16
N ASP A 62 11.61 0.87 16.44
CA ASP A 62 12.75 1.04 15.54
C ASP A 62 12.70 0.08 14.32
N ASN A 63 13.46 0.41 13.28
CA ASN A 63 13.65 -0.42 12.08
C ASN A 63 12.40 -0.71 11.24
N LEU A 64 11.38 0.17 11.29
CA LEU A 64 10.22 0.07 10.40
C LEU A 64 10.59 0.55 8.98
N ASN A 65 10.76 -0.41 8.07
CA ASN A 65 11.02 -0.17 6.65
C ASN A 65 9.74 -0.32 5.82
N PRO A 66 9.64 0.34 4.64
CA PRO A 66 8.57 0.09 3.68
C PRO A 66 8.35 -1.40 3.39
N GLY A 67 7.08 -1.79 3.30
CA GLY A 67 6.63 -3.16 3.08
C GLY A 67 6.51 -3.99 4.36
N ILE A 68 7.01 -3.50 5.51
CA ILE A 68 6.95 -4.23 6.78
C ILE A 68 5.51 -4.45 7.24
N PHE A 69 4.59 -3.55 6.90
CA PHE A 69 3.17 -3.67 7.23
C PHE A 69 2.38 -4.48 6.20
N ALA A 70 3.10 -5.13 5.28
CA ALA A 70 2.58 -5.85 4.12
C ALA A 70 1.82 -4.96 3.12
N GLU A 71 2.04 -3.64 3.15
CA GLU A 71 1.60 -2.74 2.10
C GLU A 71 2.35 -3.01 0.79
N ASN A 72 1.71 -2.74 -0.34
CA ASN A 72 2.36 -2.84 -1.64
C ASN A 72 3.02 -1.54 -2.06
N ILE A 73 2.41 -0.40 -1.74
CA ILE A 73 2.92 0.91 -2.11
C ILE A 73 3.01 1.74 -0.83
N THR A 74 4.23 2.10 -0.48
CA THR A 74 4.46 3.11 0.55
C THR A 74 4.46 4.48 -0.12
N THR A 75 3.62 5.40 0.35
CA THR A 75 3.48 6.75 -0.21
C THR A 75 4.15 7.80 0.67
N GLU A 76 4.44 8.96 0.11
CA GLU A 76 4.86 10.16 0.85
C GLU A 76 4.01 11.36 0.41
N PHE A 77 3.82 12.32 1.31
CA PHE A 77 3.14 13.62 1.10
C PHE A 77 1.64 13.54 0.80
N ILE A 78 0.99 12.42 1.15
CA ILE A 78 -0.44 12.22 0.95
C ILE A 78 -1.09 11.56 2.16
N SER A 79 -2.19 12.15 2.62
CA SER A 79 -3.02 11.56 3.69
C SER A 79 -4.01 10.58 3.06
N LEU A 80 -3.63 9.31 3.01
CA LEU A 80 -4.46 8.23 2.44
C LEU A 80 -5.80 8.01 3.18
N PRO A 81 -5.86 8.03 4.54
CA PRO A 81 -7.09 7.73 5.28
C PRO A 81 -8.20 8.78 5.06
N ASP A 82 -7.83 9.99 4.66
CA ASP A 82 -8.77 11.09 4.44
C ASP A 82 -9.44 11.02 3.06
N ILE A 83 -9.01 10.10 2.20
CA ILE A 83 -9.54 9.94 0.85
C ILE A 83 -10.71 8.95 0.89
N PRO A 84 -11.93 9.36 0.47
CA PRO A 84 -13.10 8.51 0.60
C PRO A 84 -13.06 7.29 -0.33
N VAL A 85 -13.69 6.20 0.09
CA VAL A 85 -13.92 5.01 -0.74
C VAL A 85 -14.68 5.41 -2.01
N GLY A 86 -14.31 4.83 -3.15
CA GLY A 86 -14.81 5.15 -4.48
C GLY A 86 -14.06 6.28 -5.19
N LYS A 87 -13.07 6.91 -4.54
CA LYS A 87 -12.19 7.87 -5.21
C LYS A 87 -11.09 7.19 -5.99
N ASN A 88 -10.73 7.82 -7.10
CA ASN A 88 -9.65 7.38 -7.96
C ASN A 88 -8.35 8.11 -7.63
N LEU A 89 -7.26 7.37 -7.64
CA LEU A 89 -5.90 7.87 -7.60
C LEU A 89 -5.24 7.58 -8.95
N LYS A 90 -4.71 8.63 -9.57
CA LYS A 90 -3.77 8.49 -10.68
C LYS A 90 -2.38 8.27 -10.11
N ILE A 91 -1.68 7.24 -10.58
CA ILE A 91 -0.32 6.90 -10.16
C ILE A 91 0.59 6.90 -11.39
N GLY A 92 1.72 7.60 -11.29
CA GLY A 92 2.67 7.71 -12.39
C GLY A 92 2.06 8.39 -13.61
N GLU A 93 2.41 7.87 -14.79
CA GLU A 93 2.01 8.48 -16.06
C GLU A 93 0.51 8.34 -16.33
N ASP A 94 -0.06 7.15 -16.12
CA ASP A 94 -1.42 6.84 -16.59
C ASP A 94 -2.18 5.77 -15.79
N CYS A 95 -1.58 5.16 -14.78
CA CYS A 95 -2.26 4.13 -13.98
C CYS A 95 -3.37 4.75 -13.14
N ILE A 96 -4.49 4.06 -13.02
CA ILE A 96 -5.63 4.49 -12.19
C ILE A 96 -5.99 3.37 -11.23
N VAL A 97 -6.10 3.71 -9.95
CA VAL A 97 -6.61 2.81 -8.91
C VAL A 97 -7.79 3.45 -8.19
N GLU A 98 -8.82 2.67 -7.87
CA GLU A 98 -9.98 3.11 -7.10
C GLU A 98 -9.86 2.62 -5.66
N ILE A 99 -10.01 3.52 -4.70
CA ILE A 99 -10.03 3.17 -3.28
C ILE A 99 -11.27 2.33 -2.98
N THR A 100 -11.07 1.13 -2.47
CA THR A 100 -12.17 0.20 -2.16
C THR A 100 -12.38 0.02 -0.66
N GLN A 101 -11.38 0.34 0.15
CA GLN A 101 -11.46 0.16 1.60
C GLN A 101 -10.44 1.03 2.33
N ILE A 102 -10.85 1.56 3.49
CA ILE A 102 -9.96 2.21 4.46
C ILE A 102 -9.86 1.30 5.68
N GLY A 103 -8.64 1.10 6.16
CA GLY A 103 -8.35 0.20 7.27
C GLY A 103 -8.67 -1.26 6.96
N LYS A 104 -8.48 -2.13 7.95
CA LYS A 104 -9.03 -3.49 7.95
C LYS A 104 -9.09 -4.04 9.37
N GLU A 105 -10.12 -4.83 9.66
CA GLU A 105 -10.13 -5.59 10.90
C GLU A 105 -9.01 -6.66 10.88
N CYS A 106 -8.27 -6.76 11.98
CA CYS A 106 -7.27 -7.80 12.18
C CYS A 106 -7.84 -8.88 13.11
N HIS A 107 -8.47 -9.91 12.55
CA HIS A 107 -9.02 -11.02 13.34
C HIS A 107 -7.94 -11.89 13.99
N THR A 108 -6.73 -11.92 13.42
CA THR A 108 -5.56 -12.61 13.98
C THR A 108 -4.40 -11.63 14.15
N ARG A 109 -3.73 -11.67 15.30
CA ARG A 109 -2.49 -10.92 15.55
C ARG A 109 -1.42 -11.36 14.55
N CYS A 110 -1.24 -10.57 13.50
CA CYS A 110 -0.27 -10.85 12.44
C CYS A 110 1.16 -10.82 12.99
N ALA A 111 2.13 -11.30 12.21
CA ALA A 111 3.54 -11.30 12.60
C ALA A 111 4.03 -9.91 13.05
N ILE A 112 3.54 -8.85 12.40
CA ILE A 112 3.84 -7.47 12.76
C ILE A 112 3.30 -7.14 14.16
N PHE A 113 2.02 -7.41 14.43
CA PHE A 113 1.43 -7.14 15.74
C PHE A 113 2.14 -7.92 16.85
N LYS A 114 2.56 -9.16 16.58
CA LYS A 114 3.33 -9.97 17.54
C LYS A 114 4.72 -9.38 17.81
N THR A 115 5.33 -8.73 16.83
CA THR A 115 6.68 -8.16 16.92
C THR A 115 6.66 -6.75 17.50
N ALA A 116 5.72 -5.93 17.04
CA ALA A 116 5.64 -4.49 17.29
C ALA A 116 4.57 -4.10 18.32
N GLY A 117 3.69 -5.03 18.73
CA GLY A 117 2.58 -4.74 19.64
C GLY A 117 1.47 -3.86 19.04
N ASP A 118 1.69 -3.24 17.88
CA ASP A 118 0.75 -2.38 17.18
C ASP A 118 0.83 -2.59 15.65
N CYS A 119 -0.29 -2.39 14.96
CA CYS A 119 -0.35 -2.40 13.51
C CYS A 119 -1.07 -1.14 13.03
N VAL A 120 -0.46 -0.41 12.10
CA VAL A 120 -1.05 0.81 11.54
C VAL A 120 -2.07 0.52 10.44
N MET A 121 -1.94 -0.60 9.72
CA MET A 121 -2.82 -0.97 8.61
C MET A 121 -4.32 -1.00 8.95
N PRO A 122 -4.76 -1.47 10.13
CA PRO A 122 -6.17 -1.39 10.52
C PRO A 122 -6.77 0.01 10.54
N ARG A 123 -5.94 1.04 10.74
CA ARG A 123 -6.38 2.42 10.96
C ARG A 123 -6.05 3.34 9.79
N GLU A 124 -4.85 3.22 9.23
CA GLU A 124 -4.35 4.18 8.23
C GLU A 124 -4.00 3.56 6.87
N GLY A 125 -3.98 2.22 6.76
CA GLY A 125 -3.78 1.56 5.48
C GLY A 125 -5.03 1.65 4.61
N ILE A 126 -4.88 1.79 3.31
CA ILE A 126 -6.00 1.72 2.36
C ILE A 126 -5.79 0.57 1.36
N PHE A 127 -6.87 0.15 0.74
CA PHE A 127 -6.88 -0.84 -0.33
C PHE A 127 -7.55 -0.28 -1.56
N ALA A 128 -7.08 -0.73 -2.71
CA ALA A 128 -7.55 -0.27 -4.00
C ALA A 128 -7.66 -1.40 -5.02
N LYS A 129 -8.50 -1.18 -6.03
CA LYS A 129 -8.57 -1.95 -7.28
C LYS A 129 -7.84 -1.22 -8.39
N VAL A 130 -7.21 -1.95 -9.30
CA VAL A 130 -6.60 -1.39 -10.51
C VAL A 130 -7.68 -1.22 -11.57
N ILE A 131 -8.01 0.04 -11.86
CA ILE A 131 -8.99 0.42 -12.89
C ILE A 131 -8.32 0.56 -14.25
N LYS A 132 -7.08 1.05 -14.26
CA LYS A 132 -6.24 1.09 -15.45
C LYS A 132 -4.82 0.67 -15.07
N GLY A 133 -4.36 -0.43 -15.67
CA GLY A 133 -3.02 -0.97 -15.46
C GLY A 133 -1.92 -0.17 -16.16
N GLY A 134 -0.67 -0.47 -15.82
CA GLY A 134 0.51 0.20 -16.34
C GLY A 134 1.71 0.04 -15.42
N MET A 135 2.86 0.57 -15.86
CA MET A 135 4.10 0.51 -15.08
C MET A 135 4.12 1.64 -14.05
N ILE A 136 4.38 1.31 -12.80
CA ILE A 136 4.66 2.26 -11.73
C ILE A 136 6.11 2.14 -11.28
N LYS A 137 6.71 3.26 -10.85
CA LYS A 137 8.10 3.36 -10.41
C LYS A 137 8.20 4.13 -9.09
N VAL A 138 9.26 3.88 -8.34
CA VAL A 138 9.60 4.73 -7.19
C VAL A 138 9.75 6.18 -7.66
N ASN A 139 9.25 7.11 -6.84
CA ASN A 139 9.10 8.56 -7.10
C ASN A 139 7.99 8.97 -8.06
N ASP A 140 7.21 8.05 -8.62
CA ASP A 140 6.02 8.41 -9.40
C ASP A 140 5.04 9.22 -8.56
N LEU A 141 4.44 10.24 -9.18
CA LEU A 141 3.43 11.09 -8.54
C LEU A 141 2.13 10.32 -8.31
N ILE A 142 1.44 10.70 -7.24
CA ILE A 142 0.10 10.21 -6.90
C ILE A 142 -0.82 11.43 -6.84
N ILE A 143 -1.87 11.42 -7.66
CA ILE A 143 -2.82 12.52 -7.79
C ILE A 143 -4.22 11.99 -7.48
N ILE A 144 -4.95 12.69 -6.60
CA ILE A 144 -6.35 12.39 -6.29
C ILE A 144 -7.23 12.98 -7.40
N LEU A 145 -8.15 12.18 -7.95
CA LEU A 145 -9.09 12.57 -9.01
C LEU A 145 -10.49 12.91 -8.46
#